data_AF-A0A024TL06-F1
#
_entry.id   AF-A0A024TL06-F1
#
_cell.length_a   1.000
_cell.length_b   1.000
_cell.length_c   1.000
_cell.angle_alpha   90.00
_cell.angle_beta   90.00
_cell.angle_gamma   90.00
#
_symmetry.space_group_name_H-M   'P 1'
#
loop_
_entity.id
_entity.type
_entity.pdbx_description
1 polymer ?
#
loop_
_entity_poly.entity_id
_entity_poly.type
_entity_poly.pdbx_seq_one_letter_code
_entity_poly.pdbx_strand_id
1 'polypeptide(L)' 'MSKAMHKQLAWSTDICLALLREVVRVEPYDCEYGTFIARWKVIAASLATLFKCEIPYRSARDHYESMVEAFKSTDKVQ' A
#
# COMPACT_ATOMS: atom_id res chain seq x y z
N MET A 1 -30.90 4.04 5.90
CA MET A 1 -29.63 3.30 6.05
C MET A 1 -28.51 4.13 5.42
N SER A 2 -27.87 4.99 6.20
CA SER A 2 -26.80 5.86 5.69
C SER A 2 -25.52 5.04 5.59
N LYS A 3 -25.15 4.65 4.37
CA LYS A 3 -23.87 4.00 4.06
C LYS A 3 -22.78 4.98 4.47
N ALA A 4 -22.03 4.67 5.53
CA ALA A 4 -20.89 5.49 5.93
C ALA A 4 -19.96 5.62 4.73
N MET A 5 -19.91 6.82 4.12
CA MET A 5 -18.93 7.16 3.10
C MET A 5 -17.58 7.07 3.80
N HIS A 6 -16.91 5.92 3.64
CA HIS A 6 -15.52 5.78 4.02
C HIS A 6 -14.80 6.86 3.23
N LYS A 7 -14.25 7.88 3.91
CA LYS A 7 -13.38 8.86 3.27
C LYS A 7 -12.28 8.06 2.57
N GLN A 8 -12.28 8.08 1.24
CA GLN A 8 -11.17 7.51 0.50
C GLN A 8 -9.91 8.24 0.92
N LEU A 9 -8.90 7.48 1.34
CA LEU A 9 -7.59 8.02 1.64
C LEU A 9 -7.07 8.74 0.40
N ALA A 10 -6.74 10.02 0.55
CA ALA A 10 -6.07 10.77 -0.50
C ALA A 10 -4.58 10.38 -0.52
N TRP A 11 -4.18 9.56 -1.49
CA TRP A 11 -2.79 9.15 -1.69
C TRP A 11 -1.96 10.32 -2.19
N SER A 12 -1.27 11.01 -1.27
CA SER A 12 -0.29 12.04 -1.61
C SER A 12 1.05 11.42 -2.01
N THR A 13 1.88 12.18 -2.73
CA THR A 13 3.24 11.75 -3.09
C THR A 13 4.06 11.30 -1.88
N ASP A 14 3.93 11.99 -0.74
CA ASP A 14 4.63 11.62 0.49
C ASP A 14 4.20 10.26 1.03
N ILE A 15 2.89 9.97 0.99
CA ILE A 15 2.35 8.66 1.39
C ILE A 15 2.81 7.57 0.42
N CYS A 16 2.81 7.84 -0.89
CA CYS A 16 3.30 6.92 -1.90
C CYS A 16 4.79 6.59 -1.68
N LEU A 17 5.64 7.59 -1.43
CA LEU A 17 7.05 7.41 -1.17
C LEU A 17 7.30 6.60 0.11
N ALA A 18 6.57 6.90 1.19
CA ALA A 18 6.65 6.13 2.43
C ALA A 18 6.18 4.68 2.22
N LEU A 19 5.12 4.46 1.45
CA LEU A 19 4.62 3.14 1.10
C LEU A 19 5.68 2.31 0.36
N LEU A 20 6.33 2.89 -0.66
CA LEU A 20 7.40 2.22 -1.39
C LEU A 20 8.60 1.85 -0.48
N ARG A 21 9.00 2.78 0.41
CA ARG A 21 10.06 2.54 1.39
C ARG A 21 9.70 1.41 2.35
N GLU A 22 8.48 1.41 2.87
CA GLU A 22 8.00 0.38 3.79
C GLU A 22 7.90 -0.99 3.11
N VAL A 23 7.46 -1.05 1.85
CA VAL A 23 7.44 -2.29 1.08
C VAL A 23 8.84 -2.87 0.90
N VAL A 24 9.86 -2.04 0.66
CA VAL A 24 11.26 -2.48 0.55
C VAL A 24 11.84 -2.86 1.91
N ARG A 25 11.53 -2.09 2.97
CA ARG A 25 12.00 -2.32 4.34
C ARG A 25 11.45 -3.62 4.93
N VAL A 26 10.18 -3.91 4.68
CA VAL A 26 9.54 -5.15 5.13
C VAL A 26 9.88 -6.24 4.13
N GLU A 27 10.99 -6.92 4.42
CA GLU A 27 11.56 -8.01 3.64
C GLU A 27 10.48 -9.04 3.27
N PRO A 28 10.43 -9.51 2.01
CA PRO A 28 9.54 -10.59 1.63
C PRO A 28 10.01 -11.88 2.32
N TYR A 29 9.33 -12.26 3.41
CA TYR A 29 9.46 -13.61 3.94
C TYR A 29 9.05 -14.63 2.87
N ASP A 30 9.77 -15.74 2.91
CA ASP A 30 9.89 -16.81 1.92
C ASP A 30 8.59 -17.28 1.22
N CYS A 31 8.82 -17.90 0.06
CA CYS A 31 8.00 -18.06 -1.15
C CYS A 31 6.64 -18.78 -1.05
N GLU A 32 6.08 -19.05 0.12
CA GLU A 32 4.89 -19.90 0.23
C GLU A 32 3.59 -19.10 0.43
N TYR A 33 2.78 -19.08 -0.62
CA TYR A 33 1.51 -18.39 -0.72
C TYR A 33 0.55 -18.71 0.44
N GLY A 34 0.35 -17.72 1.33
CA GLY A 34 -0.67 -17.74 2.38
C GLY A 34 -0.61 -16.57 3.37
N THR A 35 0.55 -15.95 3.55
CA THR A 35 0.81 -14.97 4.64
C THR A 35 1.03 -13.53 4.18
N PHE A 36 0.55 -13.16 2.98
CA PHE A 36 0.63 -11.80 2.42
C PHE A 36 -0.06 -10.73 3.29
N ILE A 37 -1.12 -11.10 4.03
CA ILE A 37 -1.92 -10.18 4.84
C ILE A 37 -1.10 -9.57 6.00
N ALA A 38 -0.21 -10.35 6.63
CA ALA A 38 0.55 -9.87 7.79
C ALA A 38 1.52 -8.75 7.40
N ARG A 39 2.20 -8.89 6.27
CA ARG A 39 3.07 -7.85 5.69
C ARG A 39 2.32 -6.54 5.50
N TRP A 40 1.16 -6.58 4.84
CA TRP A 40 0.38 -5.38 4.58
C TRP A 40 -0.21 -4.75 5.84
N LYS A 41 -0.53 -5.56 6.85
CA LYS A 41 -0.94 -5.02 8.17
C LYS A 41 0.19 -4.22 8.82
N VAL A 42 1.43 -4.72 8.78
CA VAL A 42 2.61 -4.02 9.33
C VAL A 42 2.89 -2.73 8.56
N ILE A 43 2.88 -2.80 7.23
CA ILE A 43 3.09 -1.63 6.36
C ILE A 43 2.02 -0.57 6.64
N ALA A 44 0.74 -0.97 6.62
CA ALA A 44 -0.36 -0.05 6.82
C ALA A 44 -0.38 0.57 8.23
N ALA A 45 -0.05 -0.20 9.27
CA ALA A 45 0.09 0.34 10.63
C ALA A 45 1.24 1.35 10.73
N SER A 46 2.36 1.11 10.06
CA SER A 46 3.51 2.02 10.03
C SER A 46 3.16 3.33 9.33
N LEU A 47 2.48 3.26 8.19
CA LEU A 47 2.01 4.45 7.46
C LEU A 47 0.93 5.20 8.25
N ALA A 48 -0.02 4.49 8.86
CA ALA A 48 -1.07 5.09 9.67
C ALA A 48 -0.48 5.88 10.86
N THR A 49 0.56 5.34 11.49
CA THR A 49 1.31 6.02 12.56
C THR A 49 2.02 7.27 12.04
N LEU A 50 2.70 7.15 10.89
CA LEU A 50 3.48 8.25 10.31
C LEU A 50 2.60 9.44 9.87
N PHE A 51 1.46 9.15 9.23
CA PHE A 51 0.58 10.17 8.65
C PHE A 51 -0.63 10.51 9.53
N LYS A 52 -0.76 9.88 10.70
CA LYS A 52 -1.88 10.09 11.65
C LYS A 52 -3.24 9.93 10.97
N CYS A 53 -3.38 8.94 10.10
CA CYS A 53 -4.61 8.64 9.37
C CYS A 53 -4.87 7.13 9.34
N GLU A 54 -6.14 6.75 9.17
CA GLU A 54 -6.48 5.34 8.99
C GLU A 54 -6.10 4.89 7.58
N ILE A 55 -5.29 3.85 7.50
CA ILE A 55 -4.88 3.25 6.22
C ILE A 55 -5.25 1.77 6.28
N PRO A 56 -6.31 1.33 5.57
CA PRO A 56 -6.62 -0.07 5.46
C PRO A 56 -5.51 -0.83 4.74
N TYR A 57 -5.11 -1.98 5.26
CA TYR A 57 -4.02 -2.77 4.66
C TYR A 57 -4.31 -3.21 3.23
N ARG A 58 -5.59 -3.45 2.89
CA ARG A 58 -6.01 -3.75 1.51
C ARG A 58 -5.79 -2.54 0.60
N SER A 59 -6.15 -1.34 1.04
CA SER A 59 -5.93 -0.12 0.27
C SER A 59 -4.43 0.14 0.03
N ALA A 60 -3.57 -0.11 1.02
CA ALA A 60 -2.11 0.02 0.85
C ALA A 60 -1.56 -0.98 -0.18
N ARG A 61 -2.03 -2.24 -0.13
CA ARG A 61 -1.70 -3.26 -1.12
C ARG A 61 -2.13 -2.84 -2.52
N ASP A 62 -3.43 -2.56 -2.69
CA ASP A 62 -4.03 -2.29 -4.00
C ASP A 62 -3.39 -1.05 -4.64
N HIS A 63 -3.07 -0.02 -3.84
CA HIS A 63 -2.38 1.17 -4.33
C HIS A 63 -0.94 0.89 -4.74
N TYR A 64 -0.20 0.08 -3.99
CA TYR A 64 1.14 -0.35 -4.39
C TYR A 64 1.11 -1.15 -5.70
N GLU A 65 0.20 -2.12 -5.83
CA GLU A 65 0.03 -2.91 -7.05
C GLU A 65 -0.28 -2.00 -8.25
N SER A 66 -1.18 -1.01 -8.08
CA SER A 66 -1.48 -0.02 -9.11
C SER A 66 -0.26 0.84 -9.51
N MET A 67 0.57 1.29 -8.55
CA MET A 67 1.81 2.02 -8.86
C MET A 67 2.81 1.16 -9.64
N VAL A 68 2.95 -0.12 -9.29
CA VAL A 68 3.83 -1.04 -10.00
C VAL A 68 3.33 -1.31 -11.41
N GLU A 69 2.02 -1.49 -11.60
CA GLU A 69 1.43 -1.65 -12.93
C GLU A 69 1.61 -0.40 -13.81
N ALA A 70 1.38 0.78 -13.25
CA ALA A 70 1.62 2.05 -13.95
C ALA A 70 3.10 2.21 -14.36
N PHE A 71 4.04 1.86 -13.48
CA PHE A 71 5.46 1.86 -13.82
C PHE A 71 5.78 0.88 -14.95
N LYS A 72 5.27 -0.37 -14.86
CA LYS A 72 5.48 -1.38 -15.92
C LYS A 72 4.81 -1.01 -17.24
N SER A 73 3.69 -0.31 -17.23
CA SER A 73 3.03 0.12 -18.46
C SER A 73 3.82 1.22 -19.16
N THR A 74 4.52 2.09 -18.42
CA THR A 74 5.44 3.08 -19.01
C THR A 74 6.70 2.45 -19.62
N ASP A 75 7.12 1.29 -19.13
CA ASP A 75 8.28 0.54 -19.63
C ASP A 75 7.99 -0.18 -20.97
N LYS A 76 6.73 -0.61 -21.19
CA LYS A 76 6.29 -1.27 -22.43
C LYS A 76 6.03 -0.32 -23.61
N VAL A 77 6.27 0.98 -23.46
CA VAL A 77 6.03 2.02 -24.47
C VAL A 77 7.31 2.41 -25.23
N GLN A 78 8.37 1.58 -25.16
CA GLN A 78 9.61 1.77 -25.92
C GLN A 78 9.73 0.87 -27.14
#